data_AF-A0A3B0TTR5-F1
#
_entry.id   AF-A0A3B0TTR5-F1
#
_cell.length_a   1.000
_cell.length_b   1.000
_cell.length_c   1.000
_cell.angle_alpha   90.00
_cell.angle_beta   90.00
_cell.angle_gamma   90.00
#
_symmetry.space_group_name_H-M   'P 1'
#
loop_
_entity.id
_entity.type
_entity.pdbx_description
1 polymer ?
#
loop_
_entity_poly.entity_id
_entity_poly.type
_entity_poly.pdbx_seq_one_letter_code
_entity_poly.pdbx_strand_id
1 'polypeptide(L)'
;MVKKLLPDLLLGPAYGSRAMARPVPKYSLPEEEMSPETAYRLIHDELMLDGNARLNLATFVTTWMEPEAERLMGETFDKNMIDKDEYPQTAEIETRCVNMVARLFNAPEDEEPVGVSSIGSSEAVMLAGMALKWNWRKRCEAAGKPATKPNLILGANVQVVWEKFCRYWEVEPRYIPIKEGCYVIEPEQVISRIDENTIGVVAILGTTFT
;
A
#
# COMPACT_ATOMS: atom_id res chain seq x y z
N MET A 1 33.30 -25.06 41.60
CA MET A 1 32.91 -23.77 41.02
C MET A 1 33.07 -23.90 39.50
N VAL A 2 32.01 -24.35 38.82
CA VAL A 2 32.05 -24.55 37.37
C VAL A 2 32.10 -23.17 36.75
N LYS A 3 33.21 -22.82 36.06
CA LYS A 3 33.26 -21.63 35.20
C LYS A 3 32.06 -21.75 34.25
N LYS A 4 31.06 -20.88 34.40
CA LYS A 4 30.13 -20.60 33.31
C LYS A 4 31.02 -20.19 32.15
N LEU A 5 31.20 -21.09 31.19
CA LEU A 5 31.84 -20.76 29.92
C LEU A 5 31.12 -19.51 29.42
N LEU A 6 31.88 -18.44 29.20
CA LEU A 6 31.39 -17.30 28.44
C LEU A 6 30.69 -17.89 27.20
N PRO A 7 29.48 -17.42 26.85
CA PRO A 7 28.76 -17.99 25.72
C PRO A 7 29.69 -18.01 24.50
N ASP A 8 29.52 -18.96 23.60
CA ASP A 8 30.23 -19.11 22.32
C ASP A 8 30.16 -17.86 21.40
N LEU A 9 29.62 -16.74 21.90
CA LEU A 9 29.33 -15.45 21.28
C LEU A 9 30.53 -14.79 20.57
N LEU A 10 31.78 -15.08 20.91
CA LEU A 10 32.93 -14.33 20.38
C LEU A 10 33.98 -15.16 19.61
N LEU A 11 33.94 -16.49 19.64
CA LEU A 11 35.04 -17.32 19.09
C LEU A 11 34.57 -18.41 18.10
N GLY A 12 33.26 -18.62 17.94
CA GLY A 12 32.72 -19.61 17.01
C GLY A 12 32.74 -19.13 15.54
N PRO A 13 33.08 -19.98 14.57
CA PRO A 13 32.92 -19.65 13.15
C PRO A 13 31.44 -19.44 12.81
N ALA A 14 31.17 -18.71 11.72
CA ALA A 14 29.84 -18.20 11.37
C ALA A 14 28.69 -19.22 11.41
N TYR A 15 28.97 -20.46 10.99
CA TYR A 15 28.01 -21.57 10.91
C TYR A 15 28.29 -22.67 11.95
N GLY A 16 29.21 -22.44 12.88
CA GLY A 16 29.56 -23.38 13.95
C GLY A 16 28.97 -23.04 15.31
N SER A 17 28.10 -22.01 15.39
CA SER A 17 27.44 -21.64 16.63
C SER A 17 26.40 -22.69 17.04
N ARG A 18 26.19 -22.89 18.34
CA ARG A 18 25.18 -23.84 18.85
C ARG A 18 23.76 -23.47 18.39
N ALA A 19 23.51 -22.19 18.18
CA ALA A 19 22.24 -21.68 17.67
C ALA A 19 21.95 -22.18 16.24
N MET A 20 22.98 -22.36 15.41
CA MET A 20 22.86 -22.91 14.04
C MET A 20 22.63 -24.43 14.01
N ALA A 21 22.86 -25.14 15.12
CA ALA A 21 22.63 -26.58 15.23
C ALA A 21 21.19 -26.96 15.60
N ARG A 22 20.34 -25.96 15.90
CA ARG A 22 18.91 -26.14 16.22
C ARG A 22 18.05 -25.62 15.06
N PRO A 23 16.86 -26.18 14.83
CA PRO A 23 15.92 -25.62 13.86
C PRO A 23 15.55 -24.17 14.22
N VAL A 24 15.35 -23.33 13.19
CA VAL A 24 14.86 -21.95 13.38
C VAL A 24 13.48 -21.99 14.04
N PRO A 25 13.26 -21.25 15.15
CA PRO A 25 11.97 -21.19 15.85
C PRO A 25 10.84 -20.66 14.96
N LYS A 26 9.67 -21.32 14.96
CA LYS A 26 8.52 -20.97 14.07
C LYS A 26 7.21 -20.65 14.79
N TYR A 27 7.03 -21.14 16.02
CA TYR A 27 5.71 -21.14 16.68
C TYR A 27 5.70 -20.51 18.07
N SER A 28 6.86 -20.32 18.69
CA SER A 28 7.00 -19.74 20.02
C SER A 28 8.26 -18.88 20.08
N LEU A 29 8.24 -17.88 20.95
CA LEU A 29 9.42 -17.09 21.26
C LEU A 29 10.50 -18.00 21.88
N PRO A 30 11.79 -17.89 21.48
CA PRO A 30 12.86 -18.67 22.07
C PRO A 30 13.09 -18.30 23.55
N GLU A 31 13.46 -19.28 24.37
CA GLU A 31 13.79 -19.05 25.80
C GLU A 31 15.15 -18.37 26.01
N GLU A 32 16.05 -18.51 25.04
CA GLU A 32 17.42 -18.00 25.11
C GLU A 32 17.66 -16.96 24.02
N GLU A 33 18.48 -15.95 24.33
CA GLU A 33 18.94 -14.96 23.36
C GLU A 33 19.91 -15.57 22.33
N MET A 34 20.02 -14.91 21.19
CA MET A 34 20.96 -15.24 20.13
C MET A 34 21.81 -14.02 19.79
N SER A 35 23.07 -14.25 19.39
CA SER A 35 23.92 -13.16 18.88
C SER A 35 23.27 -12.46 17.68
N PRO A 36 23.35 -11.12 17.55
CA PRO A 36 22.82 -10.39 16.40
C PRO A 36 23.29 -10.93 15.04
N GLU A 37 24.56 -11.34 14.93
CA GLU A 37 25.15 -11.83 13.68
C GLU A 37 24.57 -13.19 13.26
N THR A 38 24.34 -14.09 14.22
CA THR A 38 23.69 -15.38 13.95
C THR A 38 22.24 -15.17 13.53
N ALA A 39 21.50 -14.28 14.21
CA ALA A 39 20.11 -13.98 13.85
C ALA A 39 20.01 -13.38 12.45
N TYR A 40 20.87 -12.42 12.12
CA TYR A 40 20.97 -11.84 10.77
C TYR A 40 21.24 -12.92 9.72
N ARG A 41 22.24 -13.79 9.92
CA ARG A 41 22.58 -14.83 8.93
C ARG A 41 21.46 -15.83 8.71
N LEU A 42 20.80 -16.29 9.79
CA LEU A 42 19.67 -17.22 9.66
C LEU A 42 18.57 -16.64 8.78
N ILE A 43 18.17 -15.39 9.06
CA ILE A 43 17.12 -14.71 8.30
C ILE A 43 17.59 -14.41 6.87
N HIS A 44 18.83 -13.92 6.71
CA HIS A 44 19.41 -13.59 5.40
C HIS A 44 19.48 -14.82 4.48
N ASP A 45 19.96 -15.95 4.99
CA ASP A 45 20.09 -17.19 4.23
C ASP A 45 18.71 -17.79 3.90
N GLU A 46 17.71 -17.67 4.79
CA GLU A 46 16.34 -18.08 4.51
C GLU A 46 15.71 -17.24 3.39
N LEU A 47 15.95 -15.92 3.39
CA LEU A 47 15.47 -15.01 2.35
C LEU A 47 16.14 -15.24 0.97
N MET A 48 17.26 -15.95 0.88
CA MET A 48 17.84 -16.35 -0.41
C MET A 48 16.95 -17.34 -1.18
N LEU A 49 15.98 -17.97 -0.52
CA LEU A 49 14.99 -18.84 -1.16
C LEU A 49 13.91 -18.06 -1.91
N ASP A 50 13.80 -16.74 -1.68
CA ASP A 50 12.94 -15.88 -2.49
C ASP A 50 13.51 -15.75 -3.92
N GLY A 51 12.60 -15.57 -4.87
CA GLY A 51 12.98 -15.29 -6.25
C GLY A 51 13.73 -13.96 -6.34
N ASN A 52 14.71 -13.89 -7.24
CA ASN A 52 15.39 -12.62 -7.52
C ASN A 52 14.37 -11.61 -8.09
N ALA A 53 14.14 -10.51 -7.35
CA ALA A 53 13.18 -9.48 -7.72
C ALA A 53 13.43 -8.87 -9.12
N ARG A 54 14.67 -8.90 -9.62
CA ARG A 54 15.02 -8.42 -10.98
C ARG A 54 14.53 -9.32 -12.10
N LEU A 55 14.25 -10.57 -11.77
CA LEU A 55 13.73 -11.55 -12.70
C LEU A 55 12.20 -11.69 -12.57
N ASN A 56 11.58 -10.96 -11.65
CA ASN A 56 10.14 -10.95 -11.48
C ASN A 56 9.48 -9.99 -12.50
N LEU A 57 9.01 -10.56 -13.61
CA LEU A 57 8.29 -9.83 -14.66
C LEU A 57 6.78 -9.73 -14.42
N ALA A 58 6.27 -10.23 -13.28
CA ALA A 58 4.85 -10.22 -12.95
C ALA A 58 4.44 -9.05 -12.05
N THR A 59 5.39 -8.42 -11.35
CA THR A 59 5.11 -7.31 -10.44
C THR A 59 5.18 -5.96 -11.15
N PHE A 60 4.32 -5.04 -10.72
CA PHE A 60 4.38 -3.62 -11.10
C PHE A 60 5.22 -2.77 -10.14
N VAL A 61 5.65 -3.34 -9.00
CA VAL A 61 6.42 -2.62 -7.97
C VAL A 61 7.86 -2.46 -8.43
N THR A 62 8.44 -1.29 -8.22
CA THR A 62 9.84 -0.98 -8.50
C THR A 62 10.78 -1.92 -7.74
N THR A 63 11.71 -2.56 -8.46
CA THR A 63 12.71 -3.48 -7.87
C THR A 63 14.15 -2.95 -7.93
N TRP A 64 14.37 -1.73 -8.44
CA TRP A 64 15.66 -1.03 -8.46
C TRP A 64 15.52 0.45 -8.11
N MET A 65 16.53 0.95 -7.40
CA MET A 65 16.75 2.37 -7.18
C MET A 65 18.26 2.64 -7.25
N GLU A 66 18.63 3.91 -7.44
CA GLU A 66 20.03 4.35 -7.41
C GLU A 66 20.62 4.24 -5.98
N PRO A 67 21.95 4.05 -5.84
CA PRO A 67 22.61 3.94 -4.54
C PRO A 67 22.35 5.14 -3.61
N GLU A 68 22.20 6.34 -4.17
CA GLU A 68 21.88 7.55 -3.44
C GLU A 68 20.50 7.49 -2.79
N ALA A 69 19.52 6.87 -3.48
CA ALA A 69 18.17 6.69 -2.95
C ALA A 69 18.15 5.61 -1.86
N GLU A 70 18.89 4.51 -2.03
CA GLU A 70 19.07 3.49 -0.99
C GLU A 70 19.68 4.09 0.28
N ARG A 71 20.73 4.91 0.13
CA ARG A 71 21.35 5.61 1.25
C ARG A 71 20.37 6.54 1.95
N LEU A 72 19.61 7.33 1.20
CA LEU A 72 18.61 8.23 1.78
C LEU A 72 17.54 7.46 2.57
N MET A 73 17.03 6.34 2.03
CA MET A 73 16.08 5.49 2.74
C MET A 73 16.65 4.98 4.08
N GLY A 74 17.91 4.54 4.07
CA GLY A 74 18.62 4.12 5.28
C GLY A 74 18.80 5.24 6.31
N GLU A 75 19.15 6.45 5.86
CA GLU A 75 19.30 7.65 6.70
C GLU A 75 17.97 8.11 7.32
N THR A 76 16.85 7.82 6.66
CA THR A 76 15.50 8.23 7.11
C THR A 76 14.71 7.12 7.80
N PHE A 77 15.30 5.95 8.06
CA PHE A 77 14.61 4.80 8.64
C PHE A 77 13.95 5.10 10.00
N ASP A 78 14.51 6.02 10.78
CA ASP A 78 14.02 6.42 12.10
C ASP A 78 12.99 7.56 12.08
N LYS A 79 12.64 8.09 10.90
CA LYS A 79 11.75 9.26 10.77
C LYS A 79 10.30 8.82 10.69
N ASN A 80 9.47 9.37 11.58
CA ASN A 80 8.05 9.06 11.63
C ASN A 80 7.24 10.08 10.82
N MET A 81 6.63 9.66 9.71
CA MET A 81 5.88 10.55 8.82
C MET A 81 4.66 11.22 9.49
N ILE A 82 4.03 10.56 10.46
CA ILE A 82 2.84 11.13 11.13
C ILE A 82 3.20 12.22 12.15
N ASP A 83 4.45 12.24 12.60
CA ASP A 83 4.95 13.12 13.67
C ASP A 83 5.48 14.42 13.08
N LYS A 84 4.56 15.24 12.57
CA LYS A 84 4.89 16.42 11.75
C LYS A 84 5.58 17.54 12.53
N ASP A 85 5.39 17.59 13.85
CA ASP A 85 6.00 18.59 14.72
C ASP A 85 7.50 18.27 14.96
N GLU A 86 7.83 16.99 15.08
CA GLU A 86 9.17 16.44 15.29
C GLU A 86 9.96 16.38 13.98
N TYR A 87 9.29 16.10 12.86
CA TYR A 87 9.89 15.97 11.53
C TYR A 87 9.28 16.93 10.50
N PRO A 88 9.32 18.26 10.72
CA PRO A 88 8.64 19.24 9.88
C PRO A 88 9.21 19.27 8.45
N GLN A 89 10.50 18.94 8.28
CA GLN A 89 11.10 18.89 6.94
C GLN A 89 10.67 17.66 6.15
N THR A 90 10.39 16.54 6.82
CA THR A 90 9.80 15.36 6.16
C THR A 90 8.38 15.69 5.68
N ALA A 91 7.58 16.35 6.54
CA ALA A 91 6.24 16.80 6.18
C ALA A 91 6.24 17.82 5.04
N GLU A 92 7.20 18.76 5.03
CA GLU A 92 7.36 19.71 3.93
C GLU A 92 7.73 19.03 2.60
N ILE A 93 8.57 17.98 2.63
CA ILE A 93 8.86 17.17 1.44
C ILE A 93 7.61 16.44 0.95
N GLU A 94 6.78 15.89 1.85
CA GLU A 94 5.47 15.32 1.49
C GLU A 94 4.60 16.36 0.76
N THR A 95 4.47 17.56 1.32
CA THR A 95 3.69 18.66 0.72
C THR A 95 4.20 19.01 -0.69
N ARG A 96 5.52 19.07 -0.89
CA ARG A 96 6.11 19.29 -2.23
C ARG A 96 5.75 18.18 -3.20
N CYS A 97 5.81 16.91 -2.77
CA CYS A 97 5.41 15.78 -3.60
C CYS A 97 3.93 15.86 -3.99
N VAL A 98 3.04 16.20 -3.04
CA VAL A 98 1.61 16.42 -3.31
C VAL A 98 1.43 17.51 -4.36
N ASN A 99 2.10 18.65 -4.19
CA ASN A 99 2.03 19.77 -5.13
C ASN A 99 2.52 19.37 -6.54
N MET A 100 3.66 18.68 -6.63
CA MET A 100 4.20 18.22 -7.91
C MET A 100 3.28 17.24 -8.62
N VAL A 101 2.72 16.25 -7.90
CA VAL A 101 1.78 15.26 -8.47
C VAL A 101 0.47 15.93 -8.89
N ALA A 102 -0.05 16.87 -8.11
CA ALA A 102 -1.26 17.60 -8.47
C ALA A 102 -1.09 18.40 -9.75
N ARG A 103 0.05 19.09 -9.92
CA ARG A 103 0.37 19.81 -11.16
C ARG A 103 0.59 18.86 -12.33
N LEU A 104 1.21 17.70 -12.10
CA LEU A 104 1.34 16.64 -13.11
C LEU A 104 -0.04 16.16 -13.61
N PHE A 105 -1.04 16.12 -12.74
CA PHE A 105 -2.43 15.77 -13.09
C PHE A 105 -3.31 16.97 -13.45
N ASN A 106 -2.70 18.13 -13.76
CA ASN A 106 -3.38 19.36 -14.21
C ASN A 106 -4.45 19.86 -13.24
N ALA A 107 -4.22 19.74 -11.92
CA ALA A 107 -5.07 20.40 -10.93
C ALA A 107 -5.07 21.93 -11.15
N PRO A 108 -6.21 22.63 -10.93
CA PRO A 108 -6.33 24.08 -11.18
C PRO A 108 -5.21 24.90 -10.55
N GLU A 109 -4.52 25.72 -11.34
CA GLU A 109 -3.31 26.45 -10.92
C GLU A 109 -3.57 27.48 -9.82
N ASP A 110 -4.78 28.03 -9.78
CA ASP A 110 -5.26 29.01 -8.82
C ASP A 110 -5.73 28.41 -7.49
N GLU A 111 -5.81 27.08 -7.40
CA GLU A 111 -6.16 26.36 -6.19
C GLU A 111 -4.93 25.74 -5.51
N GLU A 112 -4.95 25.76 -4.17
CA GLU A 112 -4.00 25.01 -3.36
C GLU A 112 -4.30 23.50 -3.50
N PRO A 113 -3.33 22.68 -3.94
CA PRO A 113 -3.55 21.26 -4.09
C PRO A 113 -3.95 20.59 -2.76
N VAL A 114 -5.01 19.78 -2.81
CA VAL A 114 -5.44 18.96 -1.66
C VAL A 114 -5.07 17.52 -1.91
N GLY A 115 -4.20 16.97 -1.07
CA GLY A 115 -3.74 15.58 -1.16
C GLY A 115 -2.93 15.15 0.05
N VAL A 116 -2.56 13.87 0.08
CA VAL A 116 -1.79 13.25 1.17
C VAL A 116 -0.98 12.07 0.60
N SER A 117 0.17 11.75 1.21
CA SER A 117 0.82 10.47 0.95
C SER A 117 0.03 9.30 1.53
N SER A 118 0.24 8.12 0.99
CA SER A 118 -0.35 6.89 1.51
C SER A 118 0.66 5.76 1.36
N ILE A 119 0.47 4.67 2.10
CA ILE A 119 1.34 3.48 1.96
C ILE A 119 1.25 2.88 0.55
N GLY A 120 0.11 3.07 -0.12
CA GLY A 120 -0.06 2.74 -1.53
C GLY A 120 -1.49 2.98 -1.98
N SER A 121 -1.78 2.69 -3.26
CA SER A 121 -3.09 2.96 -3.86
C SER A 121 -4.26 2.29 -3.13
N SER A 122 -4.01 1.23 -2.34
CA SER A 122 -5.07 0.60 -1.54
C SER A 122 -5.68 1.56 -0.51
N GLU A 123 -4.84 2.30 0.21
CA GLU A 123 -5.28 3.30 1.19
C GLU A 123 -5.85 4.54 0.51
N ALA A 124 -5.17 5.05 -0.53
CA ALA A 124 -5.64 6.21 -1.29
C ALA A 124 -7.05 6.00 -1.88
N VAL A 125 -7.34 4.81 -2.41
CA VAL A 125 -8.67 4.45 -2.93
C VAL A 125 -9.72 4.44 -1.83
N MET A 126 -9.40 3.95 -0.63
CA MET A 126 -10.34 3.98 0.50
C MET A 126 -10.64 5.42 0.93
N LEU A 127 -9.63 6.29 1.00
CA LEU A 127 -9.80 7.71 1.29
C LEU A 127 -10.68 8.40 0.22
N ALA A 128 -10.40 8.15 -1.06
CA ALA A 128 -11.19 8.68 -2.17
C ALA A 128 -12.64 8.18 -2.13
N GLY A 129 -12.84 6.88 -1.89
CA GLY A 129 -14.17 6.29 -1.76
C GLY A 129 -14.97 6.87 -0.59
N MET A 130 -14.33 7.10 0.55
CA MET A 130 -14.96 7.78 1.68
C MET A 130 -15.36 9.21 1.32
N ALA A 131 -14.49 9.97 0.64
CA ALA A 131 -14.81 11.31 0.18
C ALA A 131 -16.02 11.33 -0.76
N LEU A 132 -16.10 10.39 -1.71
CA LEU A 132 -17.26 10.21 -2.59
C LEU A 132 -18.54 9.93 -1.79
N LYS A 133 -18.48 8.97 -0.85
CA LYS A 133 -19.63 8.58 -0.01
C LYS A 133 -20.14 9.75 0.84
N TRP A 134 -19.24 10.50 1.48
CA TRP A 134 -19.62 11.63 2.33
C TRP A 134 -20.16 12.80 1.52
N ASN A 135 -19.59 13.10 0.35
CA ASN A 135 -20.11 14.15 -0.53
C ASN A 135 -21.49 13.80 -1.10
N TRP A 136 -21.69 12.55 -1.52
CA TRP A 136 -23.01 12.06 -1.92
C TRP A 136 -24.04 12.18 -0.78
N ARG A 137 -23.68 11.76 0.43
CA ARG A 137 -24.57 11.85 1.60
C ARG A 137 -25.00 13.28 1.88
N LYS A 138 -24.05 14.24 1.88
CA LYS A 138 -24.35 15.67 2.05
C LYS A 138 -25.33 16.19 1.00
N ARG A 139 -25.18 15.77 -0.28
CA ARG A 139 -26.11 16.14 -1.36
C ARG A 139 -27.50 15.55 -1.14
N CYS A 140 -27.60 14.30 -0.69
CA CYS A 140 -28.89 13.68 -0.37
C CYS A 140 -29.60 14.39 0.78
N GLU A 141 -28.87 14.69 1.87
CA GLU A 141 -29.39 15.42 3.03
C GLU A 141 -29.89 16.81 2.63
N ALA A 142 -29.11 17.56 1.84
CA ALA A 142 -29.52 18.87 1.33
C ALA A 142 -30.75 18.81 0.42
N ALA A 143 -30.96 17.70 -0.28
CA ALA A 143 -32.12 17.47 -1.14
C ALA A 143 -33.31 16.81 -0.43
N GLY A 144 -33.21 16.54 0.89
CA GLY A 144 -34.25 15.84 1.64
C GLY A 144 -34.47 14.38 1.20
N LYS A 145 -33.48 13.75 0.58
CA LYS A 145 -33.55 12.37 0.08
C LYS A 145 -32.89 11.38 1.06
N PRO A 146 -33.35 10.12 1.12
CA PRO A 146 -32.67 9.08 1.88
C PRO A 146 -31.24 8.84 1.39
N ALA A 147 -30.29 8.69 2.32
CA ALA A 147 -28.87 8.40 2.02
C ALA A 147 -28.46 7.01 2.52
N THR A 148 -29.23 5.98 2.18
CA THR A 148 -29.11 4.64 2.80
C THR A 148 -28.58 3.54 1.89
N LYS A 149 -28.58 3.72 0.57
CA LYS A 149 -28.22 2.66 -0.40
C LYS A 149 -27.18 3.11 -1.44
N PRO A 150 -25.99 3.58 -1.03
CA PRO A 150 -25.00 4.06 -1.99
C PRO A 150 -24.54 2.94 -2.93
N ASN A 151 -24.32 3.27 -4.20
CA ASN A 151 -23.67 2.38 -5.17
C ASN A 151 -22.46 3.04 -5.84
N LEU A 152 -21.54 2.22 -6.33
CA LEU A 152 -20.35 2.64 -7.08
C LEU A 152 -20.30 1.87 -8.39
N ILE A 153 -20.04 2.55 -9.51
CA ILE A 153 -19.91 1.90 -10.82
C ILE A 153 -18.43 1.60 -11.09
N LEU A 154 -18.13 0.36 -11.46
CA LEU A 154 -16.76 -0.12 -11.71
C LEU A 154 -16.72 -1.13 -12.86
N GLY A 155 -15.57 -1.24 -13.53
CA GLY A 155 -15.29 -2.35 -14.43
C GLY A 155 -15.09 -3.66 -13.66
N ALA A 156 -15.40 -4.80 -14.28
CA ALA A 156 -15.10 -6.12 -13.71
C ALA A 156 -13.59 -6.42 -13.66
N ASN A 157 -12.75 -5.62 -14.32
CA ASN A 157 -11.29 -5.65 -14.30
C ASN A 157 -10.67 -4.79 -13.17
N VAL A 158 -11.48 -4.32 -12.23
CA VAL A 158 -10.98 -3.47 -11.14
C VAL A 158 -10.00 -4.22 -10.24
N GLN A 159 -9.05 -3.50 -9.64
CA GLN A 159 -8.20 -4.07 -8.60
C GLN A 159 -9.02 -4.33 -7.32
N VAL A 160 -8.73 -5.43 -6.61
CA VAL A 160 -9.48 -5.95 -5.45
C VAL A 160 -9.75 -4.93 -4.33
N VAL A 161 -8.98 -3.85 -4.22
CA VAL A 161 -9.18 -2.77 -3.25
C VAL A 161 -10.58 -2.15 -3.36
N TRP A 162 -11.12 -1.99 -4.56
CA TRP A 162 -12.44 -1.40 -4.73
C TRP A 162 -13.54 -2.32 -4.20
N GLU A 163 -13.35 -3.64 -4.28
CA GLU A 163 -14.24 -4.62 -3.66
C GLU A 163 -14.15 -4.55 -2.13
N LYS A 164 -12.94 -4.42 -1.59
CA LYS A 164 -12.72 -4.19 -0.14
C LYS A 164 -13.41 -2.92 0.33
N PHE A 165 -13.27 -1.82 -0.41
CA PHE A 165 -13.97 -0.56 -0.12
C PHE A 165 -15.49 -0.77 -0.10
N CYS A 166 -16.05 -1.35 -1.16
CA CYS A 166 -17.49 -1.57 -1.26
C CYS A 166 -18.00 -2.45 -0.11
N ARG A 167 -17.24 -3.48 0.26
CA ARG A 167 -17.58 -4.36 1.39
C ARG A 167 -17.50 -3.67 2.73
N TYR A 168 -16.40 -2.98 3.04
CA TYR A 168 -16.16 -2.40 4.36
C TYR A 168 -17.03 -1.17 4.64
N TRP A 169 -17.39 -0.42 3.59
CA TRP A 169 -18.24 0.77 3.70
C TRP A 169 -19.67 0.56 3.21
N GLU A 170 -20.13 -0.67 3.04
CA GLU A 170 -21.53 -0.98 2.66
C GLU A 170 -22.00 -0.20 1.42
N VAL A 171 -21.20 -0.23 0.36
CA VAL A 171 -21.52 0.36 -0.95
C VAL A 171 -21.80 -0.77 -1.92
N GLU A 172 -22.90 -0.69 -2.65
CA GLU A 172 -23.25 -1.67 -3.69
C GLU A 172 -22.30 -1.53 -4.89
N PRO A 173 -21.51 -2.57 -5.25
CA PRO A 173 -20.69 -2.52 -6.44
C PRO A 173 -21.55 -2.84 -7.69
N ARG A 174 -21.56 -1.92 -8.66
CA ARG A 174 -22.21 -2.11 -9.96
C ARG A 174 -21.19 -2.34 -11.05
N TYR A 175 -21.00 -3.62 -11.37
CA TYR A 175 -20.01 -4.06 -12.34
C TYR A 175 -20.45 -3.84 -13.79
N ILE A 176 -19.49 -3.39 -14.59
CA ILE A 176 -19.52 -3.41 -16.05
C ILE A 176 -18.72 -4.64 -16.49
N PRO A 177 -19.36 -5.63 -17.16
CA PRO A 177 -18.68 -6.86 -17.54
C PRO A 177 -17.68 -6.62 -18.67
N ILE A 178 -16.56 -7.33 -18.60
CA ILE A 178 -15.58 -7.42 -19.69
C ILE A 178 -16.20 -8.22 -20.83
N LYS A 179 -15.95 -7.80 -22.07
CA LYS A 179 -16.34 -8.54 -23.28
C LYS A 179 -15.12 -8.77 -24.16
N GLU A 180 -15.14 -9.83 -24.94
CA GLU A 180 -14.11 -10.05 -25.96
C GLU A 180 -14.08 -8.84 -26.92
N GLY A 181 -12.86 -8.33 -27.17
CA GLY A 181 -12.66 -7.11 -27.95
C GLY A 181 -12.93 -5.79 -27.21
N CYS A 182 -13.42 -5.82 -25.96
CA CYS A 182 -13.62 -4.64 -25.11
C CYS A 182 -13.29 -4.94 -23.64
N TYR A 183 -12.05 -4.65 -23.24
CA TYR A 183 -11.50 -4.94 -21.91
C TYR A 183 -11.54 -3.75 -20.94
N VAL A 184 -12.20 -2.66 -21.33
CA VAL A 184 -12.37 -1.43 -20.54
C VAL A 184 -13.86 -1.05 -20.46
N ILE A 185 -14.19 -0.09 -19.58
CA ILE A 185 -15.54 0.45 -19.46
C ILE A 185 -15.86 1.39 -20.62
N GLU A 186 -17.10 1.37 -21.11
CA GLU A 186 -17.59 2.30 -22.15
C GLU A 186 -18.57 3.33 -21.56
N PRO A 187 -18.60 4.57 -22.09
CA PRO A 187 -19.49 5.63 -21.60
C PRO A 187 -20.97 5.22 -21.55
N GLU A 188 -21.48 4.53 -22.57
CA GLU A 188 -22.88 4.10 -22.65
C GLU A 188 -23.23 3.11 -21.54
N GLN A 189 -22.30 2.20 -21.23
CA GLN A 189 -22.46 1.19 -20.18
C GLN A 189 -22.43 1.81 -18.78
N VAL A 190 -21.66 2.89 -18.61
CA VAL A 190 -21.65 3.70 -17.39
C VAL A 190 -22.98 4.42 -17.24
N ILE A 191 -23.39 5.19 -18.26
CA ILE A 191 -24.63 5.99 -18.22
C ILE A 191 -25.85 5.11 -17.91
N SER A 192 -25.94 3.91 -18.49
CA SER A 192 -27.07 3.00 -18.26
C SER A 192 -27.16 2.44 -16.83
N ARG A 193 -26.14 2.66 -15.99
CA ARG A 193 -26.05 2.14 -14.60
C ARG A 193 -26.13 3.24 -13.53
N ILE A 194 -26.09 4.51 -13.93
CA ILE A 194 -26.17 5.65 -13.02
C ILE A 194 -27.61 5.78 -12.51
N ASP A 195 -27.75 5.97 -11.20
CA ASP A 195 -29.00 6.40 -10.56
C ASP A 195 -28.73 7.46 -9.47
N GLU A 196 -29.76 7.86 -8.73
CA GLU A 196 -29.66 8.85 -7.67
C GLU A 196 -28.78 8.43 -6.48
N ASN A 197 -28.50 7.13 -6.36
CA ASN A 197 -27.68 6.56 -5.29
C ASN A 197 -26.22 6.34 -5.70
N THR A 198 -25.86 6.61 -6.96
CA THR A 198 -24.49 6.47 -7.46
C THR A 198 -23.59 7.54 -6.83
N ILE A 199 -22.60 7.09 -6.04
CA ILE A 199 -21.63 7.98 -5.38
C ILE A 199 -20.50 8.39 -6.33
N GLY A 200 -20.22 7.60 -7.36
CA GLY A 200 -19.19 7.86 -8.35
C GLY A 200 -19.04 6.72 -9.37
N VAL A 201 -18.12 6.96 -10.32
CA VAL A 201 -17.69 6.00 -11.34
C VAL A 201 -16.17 5.87 -11.25
N VAL A 202 -15.68 4.64 -11.26
CA VAL A 202 -14.24 4.35 -11.23
C VAL A 202 -13.77 3.97 -12.63
N ALA A 203 -12.98 4.85 -13.24
CA ALA A 203 -12.21 4.54 -14.45
C ALA A 203 -10.78 4.14 -14.05
N ILE A 204 -10.25 3.12 -14.71
CA ILE A 204 -8.90 2.60 -14.45
C ILE A 204 -7.98 3.01 -15.59
N LEU A 205 -7.00 3.86 -15.28
CA LEU A 205 -5.95 4.26 -16.21
C LEU A 205 -4.77 3.29 -16.08
N GLY A 206 -4.73 2.28 -16.96
CA GLY A 206 -3.78 1.17 -16.90
C GLY A 206 -4.36 -0.02 -16.11
N THR A 207 -4.93 -0.98 -16.84
CA THR A 207 -5.53 -2.15 -16.21
C THR A 207 -4.45 -3.15 -15.80
N THR A 208 -4.65 -3.90 -14.72
CA THR A 208 -3.67 -4.90 -14.27
C THR A 208 -3.69 -6.20 -15.08
N PHE A 209 -4.73 -6.41 -15.89
CA PHE A 209 -5.01 -7.68 -16.57
C PHE A 209 -4.61 -7.71 -18.05
N THR A 210 -4.59 -6.56 -18.70
CA THR A 210 -4.34 -6.37 -20.15
C THR A 210 -3.45 -5.17 -20.37
#